data_AF-A0A957K8P6-F1
#
_entry.id   AF-A0A957K8P6-F1
#
_cell.length_a   1.000
_cell.length_b   1.000
_cell.length_c   1.000
_cell.angle_alpha   90.00
_cell.angle_beta   90.00
_cell.angle_gamma   90.00
#
_symmetry.space_group_name_H-M   'P 1'
#
loop_
_entity.id
_entity.type
_entity.pdbx_description
1 polymer ?
#
loop_
_entity_poly.entity_id
_entity_poly.type
_entity_poly.pdbx_seq_one_letter_code
_entity_poly.pdbx_strand_id
1 'polypeptide(L)'
;MSKDYSELKAAEQAQSGGMSKSLYVGIPMMVLGIVFLVINFTQQSLANWWALFFVVPIAFIVMNALRSRSEVGYLDRGARATLVGAMFMFLLMLVFLFEMDWGKIWPAFLVISGLGFIIGRWGD
;
A
#
# COMPACT_ATOMS: atom_id res chain seq x y z
N MET A 1 -27.25 26.77 43.98
CA MET A 1 -27.37 25.56 43.15
C MET A 1 -26.79 25.72 41.75
N SER A 2 -26.68 26.92 41.16
CA SER A 2 -26.17 27.15 39.78
C SER A 2 -24.65 27.08 39.60
N LYS A 3 -23.85 27.36 40.64
CA LYS A 3 -22.38 27.41 40.57
C LYS A 3 -21.75 26.03 40.31
N ASP A 4 -22.35 25.00 40.89
CA ASP A 4 -21.90 23.62 40.79
C ASP A 4 -22.01 23.09 39.35
N TYR A 5 -23.14 23.36 38.67
CA TYR A 5 -23.35 22.95 37.28
C TYR A 5 -22.39 23.62 36.29
N SER A 6 -21.97 24.86 36.54
CA SER A 6 -20.98 25.55 35.69
C SER A 6 -19.57 24.98 35.85
N GLU A 7 -19.19 24.57 37.06
CA GLU A 7 -17.88 23.97 37.34
C GLU A 7 -17.79 22.54 36.79
N LEU A 8 -18.89 21.77 36.88
CA LEU A 8 -19.00 20.45 36.27
C LEU A 8 -18.87 20.49 34.75
N LYS A 9 -19.50 21.46 34.07
CA LYS A 9 -19.34 21.64 32.62
C LYS A 9 -17.93 22.10 32.22
N ALA A 10 -17.27 22.94 33.01
CA ALA A 10 -15.89 23.37 32.74
C ALA A 10 -14.89 22.19 32.86
N ALA A 11 -15.10 21.29 33.83
CA ALA A 11 -14.32 20.07 33.98
C ALA A 11 -14.54 19.06 32.83
N GLU A 12 -15.79 18.90 32.37
CA GLU A 12 -16.15 18.00 31.25
C GLU A 12 -15.64 18.53 29.89
N GLN A 13 -15.62 19.85 29.70
CA GLN A 13 -15.04 20.49 28.50
C GLN A 13 -13.50 20.40 28.45
N ALA A 14 -12.83 20.41 29.60
CA ALA A 14 -11.38 20.21 29.66
C ALA A 14 -10.95 18.76 29.33
N GLN A 15 -11.81 17.77 29.61
CA GLN A 15 -11.56 16.35 29.29
C GLN A 15 -11.95 15.96 27.85
N SER A 16 -12.98 16.56 27.27
CA SER A 16 -13.50 16.17 25.94
C SER A 16 -12.74 16.77 24.75
N GLY A 17 -11.88 17.77 24.96
CA GLY A 17 -11.11 18.44 23.89
C GLY A 17 -9.78 17.77 23.48
N GLY A 18 -9.36 16.70 24.18
CA GLY A 18 -8.02 16.10 24.01
C GLY A 18 -7.93 14.94 23.02
N MET A 19 -9.06 14.31 22.67
CA MET A 19 -9.05 13.06 21.91
C MET A 19 -8.89 13.27 20.40
N SER A 20 -9.39 14.38 19.84
CA SER A 20 -9.21 14.69 18.41
C SER A 20 -7.82 15.27 18.11
N LYS A 21 -7.30 16.19 18.93
CA LYS A 21 -5.96 16.77 18.73
C LYS A 21 -4.83 15.76 18.99
N SER A 22 -4.98 14.85 19.95
CA SER A 22 -3.95 13.83 20.22
C SER A 22 -3.83 12.79 19.11
N LEU A 23 -4.93 12.43 18.44
CA LEU A 23 -4.90 11.59 17.24
C LEU A 23 -4.24 12.29 16.05
N TYR A 24 -4.56 13.58 15.84
CA TYR A 24 -3.94 14.39 14.78
C TYR A 24 -2.43 14.60 14.97
N VAL A 25 -1.93 14.59 16.20
CA VAL A 25 -0.49 14.69 16.51
C VAL A 25 0.17 13.31 16.59
N GLY A 26 -0.53 12.32 17.16
CA GLY A 26 -0.02 10.97 17.37
C GLY A 26 0.20 10.21 16.08
N ILE A 27 -0.70 10.33 15.10
CA ILE A 27 -0.55 9.64 13.80
C ILE A 27 0.72 10.10 13.06
N PRO A 28 0.97 11.41 12.84
CA PRO A 28 2.22 11.85 12.22
C PRO A 28 3.46 11.41 13.01
N MET A 29 3.42 11.46 14.34
CA MET A 29 4.53 11.03 15.20
C MET A 29 4.83 9.53 15.06
N MET A 30 3.78 8.70 14.96
CA MET A 30 3.89 7.26 14.75
C MET A 30 4.43 6.94 13.36
N VAL A 31 3.94 7.63 12.32
CA VAL A 31 4.45 7.49 10.95
C VAL A 31 5.92 7.91 10.90
N LEU A 32 6.29 9.03 11.50
CA LEU A 32 7.68 9.47 11.60
C LEU A 32 8.54 8.42 12.33
N GLY A 33 8.07 7.89 13.46
CA GLY A 33 8.76 6.84 14.20
C GLY A 33 9.00 5.57 13.35
N ILE A 34 7.98 5.12 12.60
CA ILE A 34 8.10 3.98 11.70
C ILE A 34 9.10 4.28 10.57
N VAL A 35 9.03 5.47 9.98
CA VAL A 35 9.96 5.92 8.92
C VAL A 35 11.40 5.91 9.43
N PHE A 36 11.66 6.49 10.61
CA PHE A 36 12.99 6.50 11.22
C PHE A 36 13.47 5.10 11.57
N LEU A 37 12.58 4.23 12.06
CA LEU A 37 12.93 2.85 12.40
C LEU A 37 13.30 2.06 11.15
N VAL A 38 12.53 2.20 10.06
CA VAL A 38 12.84 1.59 8.77
C VAL A 38 14.20 2.08 8.25
N ILE A 39 14.44 3.40 8.21
CA ILE A 39 15.71 3.98 7.74
C ILE A 39 16.90 3.49 8.58
N ASN A 40 16.73 3.40 9.90
CA ASN A 40 17.79 2.96 10.82
C ASN A 40 18.01 1.44 10.80
N PHE A 41 16.98 0.63 10.52
CA PHE A 41 17.15 -0.81 10.42
C PHE A 41 17.74 -1.23 9.06
N THR A 42 17.45 -0.49 7.99
CA THR A 42 17.88 -0.83 6.63
C THR A 42 19.26 -0.27 6.27
N GLN A 43 20.17 -0.12 7.24
CA GLN A 43 21.38 0.72 7.22
C GLN A 43 22.25 0.73 5.96
N GLN A 44 22.12 -0.18 4.97
CA GLN A 44 23.00 -0.21 3.80
C GLN A 44 22.46 -0.77 2.46
N SER A 45 21.16 -0.79 2.13
CA SER A 45 20.79 -1.31 0.78
C SER A 45 19.49 -0.85 0.13
N LEU A 46 18.56 -0.21 0.86
CA LEU A 46 17.26 0.14 0.30
C LEU A 46 17.18 1.64 0.07
N ALA A 47 17.73 2.07 -1.07
CA ALA A 47 17.71 3.48 -1.46
C ALA A 47 16.27 4.03 -1.57
N ASN A 48 15.29 3.21 -1.97
CA ASN A 48 13.87 3.58 -1.96
C ASN A 48 13.04 2.67 -1.03
N TRP A 49 13.26 2.76 0.29
CA TRP A 49 12.42 2.07 1.30
C TRP A 49 10.92 2.40 1.18
N TRP A 50 10.56 3.56 0.62
CA TRP A 50 9.17 3.90 0.28
C TRP A 50 8.55 2.96 -0.77
N ALA A 51 9.35 2.23 -1.57
CA ALA A 51 8.83 1.25 -2.50
C ALA A 51 7.98 0.16 -1.81
N LEU A 52 8.18 -0.08 -0.51
CA LEU A 52 7.32 -0.98 0.28
C LEU A 52 5.85 -0.53 0.34
N PHE A 53 5.56 0.76 0.14
CA PHE A 53 4.18 1.24 0.03
C PHE A 53 3.44 0.65 -1.17
N PHE A 54 4.15 0.20 -2.22
CA PHE A 54 3.55 -0.48 -3.36
C PHE A 54 3.04 -1.90 -3.00
N VAL A 55 3.48 -2.49 -1.89
CA VAL A 55 2.95 -3.77 -1.41
C VAL A 55 1.46 -3.67 -1.10
N VAL A 56 0.98 -2.53 -0.60
CA VAL A 56 -0.44 -2.32 -0.25
C VAL A 56 -1.36 -2.47 -1.47
N PRO A 57 -1.18 -1.71 -2.58
CA PRO A 57 -2.00 -1.89 -3.78
C PRO A 57 -1.79 -3.26 -4.44
N ILE A 58 -0.57 -3.82 -4.44
CA ILE A 58 -0.32 -5.17 -4.97
C ILE A 58 -1.12 -6.21 -4.20
N ALA A 59 -1.10 -6.14 -2.86
CA ALA A 59 -1.86 -7.05 -2.00
C ALA A 59 -3.37 -6.92 -2.23
N PHE A 60 -3.87 -5.69 -2.42
CA PHE A 60 -5.29 -5.46 -2.73
C PHE A 60 -5.69 -6.12 -4.05
N ILE A 61 -4.86 -5.97 -5.09
CA ILE A 61 -5.08 -6.59 -6.41
C ILE A 61 -5.07 -8.11 -6.32
N VAL A 62 -4.11 -8.69 -5.59
CA VAL A 62 -4.00 -10.14 -5.38
C VAL A 62 -5.18 -10.68 -4.59
N MET A 63 -5.61 -9.99 -3.52
CA MET A 63 -6.78 -10.36 -2.74
C MET A 63 -8.06 -10.36 -3.59
N ASN A 64 -8.25 -9.36 -4.44
CA ASN A 64 -9.39 -9.33 -5.37
C ASN A 64 -9.33 -10.47 -6.40
N ALA A 65 -8.15 -10.79 -6.93
CA ALA A 65 -7.98 -11.91 -7.84
C ALA A 65 -8.29 -13.27 -7.17
N LEU A 66 -7.90 -13.46 -5.90
CA LEU A 66 -8.20 -14.67 -5.12
C LEU A 66 -9.69 -14.79 -4.78
N ARG A 67 -10.37 -13.68 -4.46
CA ARG A 67 -11.84 -13.67 -4.26
C ARG A 67 -12.61 -13.97 -5.55
N SER A 68 -12.16 -13.40 -6.67
CA SER A 68 -12.72 -13.71 -7.99
C SER A 68 -12.58 -15.20 -8.34
N ARG A 69 -11.47 -15.84 -7.94
CA ARG A 69 -11.28 -17.28 -8.11
C ARG A 69 -12.28 -18.13 -7.30
N SER A 70 -12.66 -17.69 -6.10
CA SER A 70 -13.61 -18.44 -5.25
C SER A 70 -15.07 -18.35 -5.72
N GLU A 71 -15.45 -17.32 -6.47
CA GLU A 71 -16.84 -17.14 -6.93
C GLU A 71 -17.14 -17.83 -8.26
N VAL A 72 -16.14 -18.03 -9.12
CA VAL A 72 -16.35 -18.51 -10.51
C VAL A 72 -15.61 -19.81 -10.83
N GLY A 73 -14.72 -20.30 -9.96
CA GLY A 73 -14.00 -21.58 -10.13
C GLY A 73 -12.87 -21.56 -11.18
N TYR A 74 -12.85 -20.56 -12.06
CA TYR A 74 -11.81 -20.32 -13.07
C TYR A 74 -11.24 -18.90 -12.93
N LEU A 75 -9.97 -18.71 -13.35
CA LEU A 75 -9.40 -17.37 -13.51
C LEU A 75 -10.12 -16.67 -14.66
N ASP A 76 -11.05 -15.78 -14.31
CA ASP A 76 -11.80 -14.94 -15.24
C ASP A 76 -10.85 -14.07 -16.09
N ARG A 77 -11.29 -13.70 -17.30
CA ARG A 77 -10.54 -12.86 -18.24
C ARG A 77 -10.12 -11.54 -17.58
N GLY A 78 -11.00 -10.97 -16.76
CA GLY A 78 -10.70 -9.79 -15.94
C GLY A 78 -9.59 -10.06 -14.93
N ALA A 79 -9.68 -11.15 -14.17
CA ALA A 79 -8.68 -11.54 -13.17
C ALA A 79 -7.28 -11.75 -13.78
N ARG A 80 -7.20 -12.28 -15.02
CA ARG A 80 -5.93 -12.44 -15.74
C ARG A 80 -5.29 -11.11 -16.13
N ALA A 81 -6.08 -10.17 -16.67
CA ALA A 81 -5.59 -8.82 -16.98
C ALA A 81 -5.17 -8.07 -15.71
N THR A 82 -5.93 -8.25 -14.63
CA THR A 82 -5.62 -7.73 -13.29
C THR A 82 -4.30 -8.29 -12.74
N LEU A 83 -4.00 -9.57 -12.97
CA LEU A 83 -2.71 -10.19 -12.60
C LEU A 83 -1.54 -9.59 -13.39
N VAL A 84 -1.71 -9.30 -14.68
CA VAL A 84 -0.68 -8.65 -15.50
C VAL A 84 -0.40 -7.23 -14.98
N GLY A 85 -1.45 -6.50 -14.56
CA GLY A 85 -1.30 -5.20 -13.89
C GLY A 85 -0.57 -5.28 -12.55
N ALA A 86 -0.87 -6.30 -11.74
CA ALA A 86 -0.15 -6.56 -10.48
C ALA A 86 1.33 -6.87 -10.72
N MET A 87 1.63 -7.64 -11.77
CA MET A 87 3.01 -7.96 -12.17
C MET A 87 3.79 -6.70 -12.54
N PHE A 88 3.16 -5.77 -13.26
CA PHE A 88 3.74 -4.46 -13.60
C PHE A 88 4.06 -3.66 -12.34
N MET A 89 3.11 -3.57 -11.40
CA MET A 89 3.31 -2.84 -10.14
C MET A 89 4.38 -3.49 -9.25
N PHE A 90 4.45 -4.82 -9.23
CA PHE A 90 5.49 -5.55 -8.52
C PHE A 90 6.86 -5.33 -9.14
N LEU A 91 6.96 -5.31 -10.47
CA LEU A 91 8.20 -4.96 -11.16
C LEU A 91 8.65 -3.54 -10.79
N LEU A 92 7.75 -2.56 -10.83
CA LEU A 92 8.05 -1.18 -10.42
C LEU A 92 8.52 -1.11 -8.96
N MET A 93 7.85 -1.83 -8.06
CA MET A 93 8.28 -1.94 -6.67
C MET A 93 9.72 -2.42 -6.57
N LEU A 94 10.10 -3.49 -7.29
CA LEU A 94 11.48 -4.00 -7.29
C LEU A 94 12.47 -2.99 -7.89
N VAL A 95 12.11 -2.33 -8.99
CA VAL A 95 12.93 -1.32 -9.66
C VAL A 95 13.27 -0.18 -8.71
N PHE A 96 12.27 0.37 -8.02
CA PHE A 96 12.50 1.42 -7.04
C PHE A 96 13.25 0.85 -5.84
N LEU A 97 12.82 -0.27 -5.25
CA LEU A 97 13.42 -0.85 -4.05
C LEU A 97 14.93 -1.10 -4.20
N PHE A 98 15.39 -1.48 -5.39
CA PHE A 98 16.80 -1.79 -5.70
C PHE A 98 17.53 -0.70 -6.51
N GLU A 99 16.90 0.45 -6.80
CA GLU A 99 17.45 1.48 -7.72
C GLU A 99 18.02 0.90 -9.02
N MET A 100 17.28 -0.03 -9.62
CA MET A 100 17.77 -0.75 -10.77
C MET A 100 17.83 0.16 -12.00
N ASP A 101 18.92 0.08 -12.77
CA ASP A 101 19.09 0.87 -14.00
C ASP A 101 17.98 0.58 -15.01
N TRP A 102 17.32 1.63 -15.52
CA TRP A 102 16.31 1.54 -16.58
C TRP A 102 16.81 0.78 -17.83
N GLY A 103 18.11 0.84 -18.11
CA GLY A 103 18.76 0.07 -19.18
C GLY A 103 18.81 -1.44 -18.98
N LYS A 104 18.61 -1.94 -17.76
CA LYS A 104 18.50 -3.39 -17.43
C LYS A 104 17.06 -3.86 -17.32
N ILE A 105 16.12 -2.94 -17.06
CA ILE A 105 14.71 -3.25 -16.77
C ILE A 105 13.86 -3.46 -18.03
N TRP A 106 14.20 -2.80 -19.14
CA TRP A 106 13.40 -2.85 -20.38
C TRP A 106 13.04 -4.27 -20.89
N PRO A 107 13.87 -5.33 -20.76
CA PRO A 107 13.49 -6.66 -21.22
C PRO A 107 12.33 -7.24 -20.40
N ALA A 108 12.21 -6.88 -19.12
CA ALA A 108 11.12 -7.36 -18.27
C ALA A 108 9.75 -6.86 -18.75
N PHE A 109 9.67 -5.62 -19.23
CA PHE A 109 8.44 -5.10 -19.82
C PHE A 109 8.03 -5.86 -21.10
N LEU A 110 9.01 -6.30 -21.90
CA LEU A 110 8.74 -7.14 -23.08
C LEU A 110 8.23 -8.52 -22.69
N VAL A 111 8.79 -9.13 -21.63
CA VAL A 111 8.31 -10.40 -21.09
C VAL A 111 6.87 -10.26 -20.58
N ILE A 112 6.56 -9.20 -19.81
CA ILE A 112 5.21 -8.97 -19.30
C ILE A 112 4.22 -8.68 -20.44
N SER A 113 4.62 -7.90 -21.44
CA SER A 113 3.78 -7.60 -22.61
C SER A 113 3.53 -8.85 -23.46
N GLY A 114 4.55 -9.70 -23.65
CA GLY A 114 4.43 -10.98 -24.33
C GLY A 114 3.52 -11.96 -23.59
N LEU A 115 3.63 -12.05 -22.26
CA LEU A 115 2.71 -12.81 -21.43
C LEU A 115 1.28 -12.27 -21.54
N GLY A 116 1.11 -10.95 -21.47
CA GLY A 116 -0.19 -10.29 -21.68
C GLY A 116 -0.80 -10.63 -23.04
N PHE A 117 0.00 -10.71 -24.10
CA PHE A 117 -0.46 -11.07 -25.44
C PHE A 117 -0.89 -12.54 -25.52
N ILE A 118 -0.12 -13.47 -24.95
CA ILE A 118 -0.48 -14.91 -24.93
C ILE A 118 -1.75 -15.13 -24.11
N ILE A 119 -1.85 -14.49 -22.95
CA ILE A 119 -2.99 -14.63 -22.03
C ILE A 119 -4.24 -13.94 -22.58
N GLY A 120 -4.07 -12.79 -23.24
CA GLY A 120 -5.16 -12.04 -23.88
C GLY A 120 -5.74 -12.75 -25.10
N ARG A 121 -4.89 -13.43 -25.89
CA ARG A 121 -5.28 -14.15 -27.11
C ARG A 121 -5.99 -15.49 -26.86
N TRP A 122 -5.94 -16.04 -25.65
CA TRP A 122 -6.48 -17.37 -25.33
C TRP A 122 -7.99 -17.40 -25.03
N GLY A 123 -8.77 -16.45 -25.56
CA GLY A 123 -10.22 -16.41 -25.35
C GLY A 123 -11.05 -15.92 -26.54
N ASP A 124 -10.47 -15.84 -27.73
CA ASP A 124 -11.23 -15.57 -28.96
C ASP A 124 -11.71 -16.89 -29.58
#